data_AF-A0A423GYC0-F1
#
_entry.id   AF-A0A423GYC0-F1
#
_cell.length_a   1.000
_cell.length_b   1.000
_cell.length_c   1.000
_cell.angle_alpha   90.00
_cell.angle_beta   90.00
_cell.angle_gamma   90.00
#
_symmetry.space_group_name_H-M   'P 1'
#
loop_
_entity.id
_entity.type
_entity.pdbx_description
1 polymer ?
#
loop_
_entity_poly.entity_id
_entity_poly.type
_entity_poly.pdbx_seq_one_letter_code
_entity_poly.pdbx_strand_id
1 'polypeptide(L)'
;MDNLPRRSIDDLIFMYELEPSLQDVYVEGVFDKDILTACFEHAGDKSRIVYTVDSVDIPFSVLKKYGLTEGNKQRIIALAREFEVLDGNSCKFLVDRDLDHWFEALYASQQLVWTRHCALELYFFTEDFLKRFLINASRSKIGEWSIFINGFCRALIHMYAFRLADRELDLKLEWVELDKDLKLSNGLVVFNRDSFLNRVLNKNNMMRHKNAFNLSALVWFEKCLEDDRRLAMRGHDFVSLLAFVIKNGKGVTALGSSEAIERTFVLLATRELEIYSDLAI
;
A
#
# COMPACT_ATOMS: atom_id res chain seq x y z
N MET A 1 1.72 -16.19 20.81
CA MET A 1 3.07 -15.62 20.95
C MET A 1 2.94 -14.14 20.66
N ASP A 2 3.12 -13.18 21.56
CA ASP A 2 3.38 -13.19 23.00
C ASP A 2 2.78 -11.92 23.57
N ASN A 3 2.29 -12.00 24.80
CA ASN A 3 1.76 -10.89 25.58
C ASN A 3 2.91 -10.03 26.13
N LEU A 4 3.86 -9.67 25.26
CA LEU A 4 4.90 -8.70 25.60
C LEU A 4 4.21 -7.34 25.75
N PRO A 5 4.42 -6.62 26.88
CA PRO A 5 3.83 -5.30 27.05
C PRO A 5 4.32 -4.41 25.91
N ARG A 6 3.39 -3.66 25.31
CA ARG A 6 3.72 -2.60 24.35
C ARG A 6 4.67 -1.63 25.01
N ARG A 7 5.71 -1.21 24.30
CA ARG A 7 6.66 -0.21 24.82
C ARG A 7 6.00 1.16 24.77
N SER A 8 6.18 1.96 25.82
CA SER A 8 5.76 3.36 25.77
C SER A 8 6.68 4.17 24.85
N ILE A 9 6.22 5.34 24.41
CA ILE A 9 7.04 6.27 23.62
C ILE A 9 8.27 6.71 24.43
N ASP A 10 8.10 7.02 25.72
CA ASP A 10 9.18 7.44 26.61
C ASP A 10 10.25 6.35 26.78
N ASP A 11 9.83 5.08 26.92
CA ASP A 11 10.77 3.95 27.01
C ASP A 11 11.62 3.82 25.73
N LEU A 12 11.00 4.03 24.56
CA LEU A 12 11.72 3.97 23.30
C LEU A 12 12.68 5.13 23.12
N ILE A 13 12.25 6.36 23.41
CA ILE A 13 13.12 7.54 23.34
C ILE A 13 14.34 7.31 24.23
N PHE A 14 14.14 6.87 25.48
CA PHE A 14 15.24 6.56 26.39
C PHE A 14 16.17 5.46 25.86
N MET A 15 15.61 4.43 25.22
CA MET A 15 16.40 3.35 24.59
C MET A 15 17.30 3.90 23.47
N TYR A 16 16.79 4.77 22.59
CA TYR A 16 17.59 5.35 21.51
C TYR A 16 18.57 6.42 21.98
N GLU A 17 18.31 7.10 23.10
CA GLU A 17 19.29 7.97 23.76
C GLU A 17 20.48 7.16 24.31
N LEU A 18 20.19 6.00 24.91
CA LEU A 18 21.21 5.12 25.49
C LEU A 18 22.00 4.34 24.42
N GLU A 19 21.31 3.91 23.35
CA GLU A 19 21.87 3.12 22.26
C GLU A 19 21.69 3.82 20.89
N PRO A 20 22.41 4.95 20.64
CA PRO A 20 22.24 5.74 19.41
C PRO A 20 22.72 5.01 18.14
N SER A 21 23.39 3.85 18.28
CA SER A 21 23.81 3.01 17.17
C SER A 21 22.72 2.08 16.63
N LEU A 22 21.57 1.98 17.30
CA LEU A 22 20.42 1.24 16.77
C LEU A 22 19.99 1.85 15.43
N GLN A 23 19.38 1.03 14.56
CA GLN A 23 18.92 1.44 13.22
C GLN A 23 17.55 0.83 12.90
N ASP A 24 16.66 0.86 13.88
CA ASP A 24 15.37 0.18 13.76
C ASP A 24 14.43 0.88 12.77
N VAL A 25 13.46 0.13 12.26
CA VAL A 25 12.44 0.63 11.34
C VAL A 25 11.05 0.28 11.87
N TYR A 26 10.18 1.28 11.96
CA TYR A 26 8.77 1.11 12.32
C TYR A 26 7.89 1.25 11.09
N VAL A 27 6.96 0.32 10.92
CA VAL A 27 6.05 0.24 9.77
C VAL A 27 4.59 0.11 10.21
N GLU A 28 3.66 0.33 9.28
CA GLU A 28 2.22 0.30 9.55
C GLU A 28 1.70 -1.12 9.84
N GLY A 29 2.18 -2.12 9.09
CA GLY A 29 1.62 -3.47 9.09
C GLY A 29 2.63 -4.62 9.05
N VAL A 30 2.11 -5.83 9.24
CA VAL A 30 2.92 -7.07 9.24
C VAL A 30 3.51 -7.36 7.85
N PHE A 31 2.76 -7.09 6.78
CA PHE A 31 3.24 -7.29 5.42
C PHE A 31 4.48 -6.44 5.13
N ASP A 32 4.44 -5.15 5.45
CA ASP A 32 5.58 -4.23 5.29
C ASP A 32 6.80 -4.71 6.07
N LYS A 33 6.56 -5.18 7.30
CA LYS A 33 7.59 -5.76 8.15
C LYS A 33 8.25 -6.95 7.48
N ASP A 34 7.46 -7.87 6.95
CA ASP A 34 7.97 -9.08 6.30
C ASP A 34 8.80 -8.74 5.05
N ILE A 35 8.34 -7.80 4.23
CA ILE A 35 9.06 -7.32 3.04
C ILE A 35 10.41 -6.72 3.41
N LEU A 36 10.44 -5.78 4.34
CA LEU A 36 11.67 -5.12 4.74
C LEU A 36 12.64 -6.07 5.45
N THR A 37 12.12 -6.96 6.28
CA THR A 37 12.93 -8.01 6.95
C THR A 37 13.62 -8.87 5.90
N ALA A 38 12.90 -9.34 4.87
CA ALA A 38 13.48 -10.13 3.78
C ALA A 38 14.53 -9.34 2.99
N CYS A 39 14.29 -8.05 2.70
CA CYS A 39 15.27 -7.17 2.06
C CYS A 39 16.57 -7.08 2.88
N PHE A 40 16.46 -6.86 4.20
CA PHE A 40 17.60 -6.71 5.11
C PHE A 40 18.38 -8.01 5.28
N GLU A 41 17.68 -9.14 5.44
CA GLU A 41 18.28 -10.47 5.48
C GLU A 41 19.07 -10.79 4.20
N HIS A 42 18.51 -10.48 3.03
CA HIS A 42 19.18 -10.67 1.75
C HIS A 42 20.38 -9.72 1.57
N ALA A 43 20.34 -8.53 2.17
CA ALA A 43 21.48 -7.61 2.19
C ALA A 43 22.58 -8.05 3.17
N GLY A 44 22.29 -8.98 4.09
CA GLY A 44 23.16 -9.32 5.21
C GLY A 44 23.19 -8.25 6.30
N ASP A 45 22.22 -7.32 6.30
CA ASP A 45 22.11 -6.22 7.25
C ASP A 45 21.34 -6.69 8.49
N LYS A 46 22.09 -7.03 9.54
CA LYS A 46 21.52 -7.47 10.83
C LYS A 46 21.34 -6.34 11.83
N SER A 47 21.78 -5.13 11.50
CA SER A 47 21.69 -3.96 12.39
C SER A 47 20.28 -3.37 12.44
N ARG A 48 19.43 -3.70 11.45
CA ARG A 48 18.10 -3.13 11.29
C ARG A 48 17.04 -4.14 11.68
N ILE A 49 16.25 -3.82 12.69
CA ILE A 49 15.10 -4.63 13.09
C ILE A 49 13.82 -3.89 12.70
N VAL A 50 12.86 -4.62 12.15
CA VAL A 50 11.59 -4.05 11.70
C VAL A 50 10.47 -4.38 12.70
N TYR A 51 9.83 -3.32 13.19
CA TYR A 51 8.73 -3.37 14.15
C TYR A 51 7.44 -2.85 13.52
N THR A 52 6.31 -3.45 13.86
CA THR A 52 5.01 -2.87 13.51
C THR A 52 4.63 -1.82 14.55
N VAL A 53 3.81 -0.84 14.15
CA VAL A 53 3.31 0.20 15.06
C VAL A 53 2.57 -0.37 16.27
N ASP A 54 1.96 -1.56 16.13
CA ASP A 54 1.26 -2.27 17.20
C ASP A 54 2.15 -2.70 18.38
N SER A 55 3.48 -2.69 18.19
CA SER A 55 4.46 -2.96 19.25
C SER A 55 4.67 -1.78 20.21
N VAL A 56 4.11 -0.61 19.88
CA VAL A 56 4.27 0.64 20.64
C VAL A 56 2.91 1.09 21.17
N ASP A 57 2.86 1.53 22.42
CA ASP A 57 1.68 2.15 23.00
C ASP A 57 1.63 3.64 22.63
N ILE A 58 0.81 3.94 21.63
CA ILE A 58 0.60 5.31 21.13
C ILE A 58 -0.83 5.72 21.50
N PRO A 59 -1.02 6.50 22.58
CA PRO A 59 -2.35 6.88 23.03
C PRO A 59 -2.98 7.91 22.08
N PHE A 60 -4.31 7.93 22.02
CA PHE A 60 -5.06 8.88 21.17
C PHE A 60 -4.75 10.36 21.49
N SER A 61 -4.33 10.65 22.73
CA SER A 61 -3.88 11.99 23.12
C SER A 61 -2.69 12.49 22.30
N VAL A 62 -1.77 11.60 21.91
CA VAL A 62 -0.61 11.92 21.06
C VAL A 62 -1.06 12.19 19.61
N LEU A 63 -2.01 11.40 19.09
CA LEU A 63 -2.60 11.67 17.78
C LEU A 63 -3.28 13.06 17.76
N LYS A 64 -4.06 13.34 18.80
CA LYS A 64 -4.76 14.62 18.98
C LYS A 64 -3.79 15.80 19.10
N LYS A 65 -2.66 15.65 19.80
CA LYS A 65 -1.57 16.66 19.90
C LYS A 65 -1.13 17.15 18.51
N TYR A 66 -1.17 16.27 17.52
CA TYR A 66 -0.73 16.54 16.15
C TYR A 66 -1.86 16.73 15.14
N GLY A 67 -3.12 16.74 15.58
CA GLY A 67 -4.29 16.86 14.71
C GLY A 67 -4.50 15.63 13.80
N LEU A 68 -3.99 14.48 14.18
CA LEU A 68 -4.06 13.24 13.40
C LEU A 68 -5.30 12.42 13.78
N THR A 69 -5.87 11.72 12.80
CA THR A 69 -6.95 10.75 13.00
C THR A 69 -6.42 9.43 13.54
N GLU A 70 -7.32 8.49 13.87
CA GLU A 70 -6.91 7.13 14.22
C GLU A 70 -6.56 6.32 12.96
N GLY A 71 -5.52 5.48 13.08
CA GLY A 71 -5.02 4.61 12.01
C GLY A 71 -3.54 4.28 12.22
N ASN A 72 -3.07 3.17 11.65
CA ASN A 72 -1.68 2.73 11.80
C ASN A 72 -0.70 3.73 11.16
N LYS A 73 -1.00 4.23 9.96
CA LYS A 73 -0.32 5.38 9.34
C LYS A 73 -0.17 6.56 10.29
N GLN A 74 -1.29 7.05 10.82
CA GLN A 74 -1.29 8.23 11.67
C GLN A 74 -0.51 7.98 12.97
N ARG A 75 -0.54 6.76 13.50
CA ARG A 75 0.27 6.34 14.65
C ARG A 75 1.77 6.37 14.31
N ILE A 76 2.19 5.88 13.14
CA ILE A 76 3.60 5.98 12.70
C ILE A 76 4.03 7.44 12.55
N ILE A 77 3.23 8.29 11.90
CA ILE A 77 3.53 9.72 11.74
C ILE A 77 3.65 10.40 13.12
N ALA A 78 2.74 10.08 14.05
CA ALA A 78 2.78 10.64 15.39
C ALA A 78 4.02 10.18 16.17
N LEU A 79 4.40 8.91 16.05
CA LEU A 79 5.60 8.36 16.67
C LEU A 79 6.86 9.04 16.10
N ALA A 80 6.92 9.22 14.79
CA ALA A 80 8.01 9.93 14.13
C ALA A 80 8.16 11.37 14.65
N ARG A 81 7.06 12.06 14.96
CA ARG A 81 7.08 13.41 15.54
C ARG A 81 7.57 13.44 16.98
N GLU A 82 7.19 12.47 17.80
CA GLU A 82 7.72 12.38 19.17
C GLU A 82 9.23 12.13 19.18
N PHE A 83 9.77 11.46 18.16
CA PHE A 83 11.19 11.13 18.06
C PHE A 83 12.06 12.23 17.46
N GLU A 84 11.49 13.36 17.05
CA GLU A 84 12.26 14.52 16.54
C GLU A 84 13.14 15.17 17.62
N VAL A 85 12.91 14.83 18.90
CA VAL A 85 13.78 15.24 20.01
C VAL A 85 15.13 14.52 19.98
N LEU A 86 15.24 13.39 19.27
CA LEU A 86 16.46 12.61 19.16
C LEU A 86 17.34 13.14 18.02
N ASP A 87 18.58 13.49 18.35
CA ASP A 87 19.59 13.83 17.36
C ASP A 87 20.10 12.55 16.69
N GLY A 88 19.66 12.27 15.45
CA GLY A 88 20.26 11.23 14.61
C GLY A 88 19.31 10.44 13.72
N ASN A 89 19.90 9.45 13.03
CA ASN A 89 19.23 8.50 12.13
C ASN A 89 19.03 7.11 12.77
N SER A 90 18.96 7.04 14.10
CA SER A 90 18.90 5.76 14.84
C SER A 90 17.60 4.97 14.64
N CYS A 91 16.57 5.64 14.11
CA CYS A 91 15.28 5.04 13.84
C CYS A 91 14.66 5.64 12.57
N LYS A 92 13.98 4.80 11.78
CA LYS A 92 13.20 5.24 10.63
C LYS A 92 11.74 4.81 10.78
N PHE A 93 10.85 5.65 10.27
CA PHE A 93 9.41 5.45 10.28
C PHE A 93 8.95 5.38 8.83
N LEU A 94 8.47 4.24 8.36
CA LEU A 94 8.01 4.08 6.99
C LEU A 94 6.50 4.17 6.92
N VAL A 95 6.02 5.00 6.00
CA VAL A 95 4.59 5.22 5.74
C VAL A 95 4.29 5.12 4.26
N ASP A 96 3.14 4.54 3.94
CA ASP A 96 2.65 4.48 2.57
C ASP A 96 2.10 5.82 2.09
N ARG A 97 2.38 6.21 0.84
CA ARG A 97 1.83 7.47 0.30
C ARG A 97 0.31 7.46 0.14
N ASP A 98 -0.31 6.28 -0.03
CA ASP A 98 -1.71 6.08 -0.37
C ASP A 98 -2.25 7.20 -1.29
N LEU A 99 -3.18 8.02 -0.77
CA LEU A 99 -3.81 9.15 -1.46
C LEU A 99 -3.21 10.50 -1.04
N ASP A 100 -2.35 10.52 -0.02
CA ASP A 100 -1.99 11.73 0.72
C ASP A 100 -1.26 12.76 -0.16
N HIS A 101 -0.41 12.28 -1.05
CA HIS A 101 0.37 13.12 -1.97
C HIS A 101 -0.47 13.91 -2.98
N TRP A 102 -1.75 13.57 -3.17
CA TRP A 102 -2.66 14.29 -4.08
C TRP A 102 -3.36 15.49 -3.43
N PHE A 103 -3.51 15.49 -2.10
CA PHE A 103 -4.33 16.49 -1.39
C PHE A 103 -3.50 17.48 -0.58
N GLU A 104 -2.40 17.03 0.00
CA GLU A 104 -1.61 17.84 0.93
C GLU A 104 -0.12 17.58 0.73
N ALA A 105 0.69 18.55 1.18
CA ALA A 105 2.12 18.33 1.28
C ALA A 105 2.38 17.22 2.30
N LEU A 106 3.16 16.21 1.90
CA LEU A 106 3.55 15.14 2.80
C LEU A 106 4.38 15.70 3.96
N TYR A 107 4.11 15.23 5.17
CA TYR A 107 4.91 15.59 6.33
C TYR A 107 6.35 15.15 6.11
N ALA A 108 7.30 16.06 6.33
CA ALA A 108 8.72 15.79 6.15
C ALA A 108 9.43 15.87 7.50
N SER A 109 10.09 14.79 7.88
CA SER A 109 11.07 14.76 8.96
C SER A 109 12.26 13.89 8.56
N GLN A 110 13.38 14.03 9.26
CA GLN A 110 14.60 13.27 8.95
C GLN A 110 14.42 11.75 9.14
N GLN A 111 13.53 11.36 10.05
CA GLN A 111 13.28 9.97 10.42
C GLN A 111 12.07 9.37 9.69
N LEU A 112 11.14 10.20 9.19
CA LEU A 112 9.97 9.73 8.43
C LEU A 112 10.33 9.54 6.95
N VAL A 113 10.12 8.34 6.46
CA VAL A 113 10.28 7.94 5.07
C VAL A 113 8.91 7.62 4.50
N TRP A 114 8.60 8.18 3.34
CA TRP A 114 7.41 7.81 2.58
C TRP A 114 7.81 6.82 1.49
N THR A 115 7.02 5.77 1.27
CA THR A 115 7.24 4.89 0.11
C THR A 115 7.27 5.70 -1.18
N ARG A 116 8.03 5.27 -2.18
CA ARG A 116 8.13 5.98 -3.47
C ARG A 116 6.85 5.89 -4.29
N HIS A 117 6.10 4.81 -4.10
CA HIS A 117 4.81 4.54 -4.74
C HIS A 117 3.69 4.71 -3.71
N CYS A 118 2.43 4.45 -4.09
CA CYS A 118 1.33 4.52 -3.13
C CYS A 118 1.42 3.49 -2.00
N ALA A 119 2.03 2.33 -2.25
CA ALA A 119 2.12 1.22 -1.32
C ALA A 119 3.34 0.32 -1.62
N LEU A 120 3.79 -0.47 -0.64
CA LEU A 120 4.92 -1.38 -0.81
C LEU A 120 4.70 -2.47 -1.87
N GLU A 121 3.47 -2.96 -2.05
CA GLU A 121 3.16 -3.96 -3.08
C GLU A 121 3.48 -3.46 -4.49
N LEU A 122 3.44 -2.15 -4.70
CA LEU A 122 3.66 -1.55 -6.02
C LEU A 122 5.13 -1.51 -6.44
N TYR A 123 6.07 -1.81 -5.55
CA TYR A 123 7.46 -2.08 -5.94
C TYR A 123 7.59 -3.37 -6.77
N PHE A 124 6.64 -4.30 -6.64
CA PHE A 124 6.56 -5.52 -7.46
C PHE A 124 5.78 -5.30 -8.77
N PHE A 125 5.21 -4.11 -8.98
CA PHE A 125 4.53 -3.75 -10.22
C PHE A 125 5.55 -3.45 -11.33
N THR A 126 6.16 -4.50 -11.88
CA THR A 126 7.06 -4.42 -13.03
C THR A 126 6.59 -5.33 -14.14
N GLU A 127 6.81 -4.95 -15.40
CA GLU A 127 6.39 -5.76 -16.53
C GLU A 127 7.04 -7.16 -16.53
N ASP A 128 8.32 -7.26 -16.16
CA ASP A 128 9.04 -8.54 -16.05
C ASP A 128 8.39 -9.46 -15.00
N PHE A 129 8.17 -8.95 -13.79
CA PHE A 129 7.53 -9.71 -12.73
C PHE A 129 6.14 -10.17 -13.15
N LEU A 130 5.29 -9.25 -13.66
CA LEU A 130 3.93 -9.58 -14.04
C LEU A 130 3.87 -10.66 -15.12
N LYS A 131 4.74 -10.58 -16.15
CA LYS A 131 4.83 -11.64 -17.18
C LYS A 131 5.23 -12.97 -16.57
N ARG A 132 6.30 -12.99 -15.77
CA ARG A 132 6.82 -14.23 -15.17
C ARG A 132 5.81 -14.86 -14.22
N PHE A 133 5.15 -14.04 -13.41
CA PHE A 133 4.19 -14.53 -12.43
C PHE A 133 2.88 -14.99 -13.07
N LEU A 134 2.29 -14.18 -13.97
CA LEU A 134 1.00 -14.50 -14.60
C LEU A 134 1.13 -15.57 -15.69
N ILE A 135 2.16 -15.52 -16.53
CA ILE A 135 2.28 -16.43 -17.68
C ILE A 135 3.07 -17.69 -17.30
N ASN A 136 4.22 -17.56 -16.62
CA ASN A 136 5.12 -18.69 -16.42
C ASN A 136 4.76 -19.47 -15.14
N ALA A 137 4.67 -18.79 -14.00
CA ALA A 137 4.44 -19.42 -12.71
C ALA A 137 2.99 -19.91 -12.55
N SER A 138 2.02 -19.00 -12.75
CA SER A 138 0.60 -19.34 -12.61
C SER A 138 -0.03 -19.93 -13.88
N ARG A 139 0.63 -19.87 -15.04
CA ARG A 139 0.09 -20.41 -16.32
C ARG A 139 -1.28 -19.84 -16.69
N SER A 140 -1.53 -18.59 -16.33
CA SER A 140 -2.79 -17.91 -16.63
C SER A 140 -2.90 -17.66 -18.13
N LYS A 141 -4.07 -17.91 -18.69
CA LYS A 141 -4.39 -17.63 -20.10
C LYS A 141 -4.62 -16.13 -20.29
N ILE A 142 -3.56 -15.44 -20.65
CA ILE A 142 -3.55 -14.02 -20.97
C ILE A 142 -3.68 -13.84 -22.48
N GLY A 143 -4.43 -12.82 -22.90
CA GLY A 143 -4.56 -12.42 -24.29
C GLY A 143 -3.30 -11.68 -24.78
N GLU A 144 -3.47 -10.77 -25.74
CA GLU A 144 -2.37 -9.91 -26.16
C GLU A 144 -1.86 -9.07 -24.98
N TRP A 145 -0.57 -9.19 -24.67
CA TRP A 145 0.01 -8.61 -23.45
C TRP A 145 -0.18 -7.10 -23.35
N SER A 146 0.01 -6.37 -24.46
CA SER A 146 -0.09 -4.90 -24.48
C SER A 146 -1.51 -4.42 -24.10
N ILE A 147 -2.53 -5.11 -24.60
CA ILE A 147 -3.94 -4.82 -24.32
C ILE A 147 -4.29 -5.27 -22.90
N PHE A 148 -3.81 -6.44 -22.49
CA PHE A 148 -4.01 -6.95 -21.13
C PHE A 148 -3.46 -5.98 -20.09
N ILE A 149 -2.19 -5.57 -20.19
CA ILE A 149 -1.55 -4.70 -19.20
C ILE A 149 -2.21 -3.33 -19.16
N ASN A 150 -2.66 -2.81 -20.31
CA ASN A 150 -3.43 -1.57 -20.36
C ASN A 150 -4.76 -1.70 -19.61
N GLY A 151 -5.54 -2.74 -19.89
CA GLY A 151 -6.80 -3.01 -19.18
C GLY A 151 -6.61 -3.25 -17.68
N PHE A 152 -5.55 -3.97 -17.30
CA PHE A 152 -5.16 -4.20 -15.92
C PHE A 152 -4.86 -2.88 -15.20
N CYS A 153 -4.02 -2.01 -15.79
CA CYS A 153 -3.70 -0.70 -15.23
C CYS A 153 -4.95 0.17 -15.09
N ARG A 154 -5.76 0.26 -16.15
CA ARG A 154 -6.96 1.11 -16.16
C ARG A 154 -7.97 0.68 -15.09
N ALA A 155 -8.11 -0.62 -14.84
CA ALA A 155 -8.95 -1.10 -13.74
C ALA A 155 -8.44 -0.55 -12.39
N LEU A 156 -7.15 -0.69 -12.09
CA LEU A 156 -6.56 -0.17 -10.85
C LEU A 156 -6.72 1.35 -10.71
N ILE A 157 -6.45 2.10 -11.77
CA ILE A 157 -6.55 3.56 -11.78
C ILE A 157 -7.99 4.02 -11.59
N HIS A 158 -8.99 3.35 -12.19
CA HIS A 158 -10.39 3.70 -11.94
C HIS A 158 -10.78 3.54 -10.47
N MET A 159 -10.31 2.49 -9.81
CA MET A 159 -10.62 2.24 -8.40
C MET A 159 -9.90 3.20 -7.48
N TYR A 160 -8.67 3.56 -7.82
CA TYR A 160 -7.92 4.59 -7.13
C TYR A 160 -8.59 5.97 -7.29
N ALA A 161 -9.01 6.32 -8.50
CA ALA A 161 -9.74 7.56 -8.79
C ALA A 161 -11.08 7.65 -8.05
N PHE A 162 -11.78 6.52 -7.84
CA PHE A 162 -12.96 6.50 -6.97
C PHE A 162 -12.63 6.85 -5.52
N ARG A 163 -11.49 6.40 -4.99
CA ARG A 163 -11.04 6.75 -3.63
C ARG A 163 -10.63 8.22 -3.51
N LEU A 164 -9.99 8.76 -4.54
CA LEU A 164 -9.70 10.19 -4.61
C LEU A 164 -11.00 11.02 -4.62
N ALA A 165 -11.99 10.61 -5.42
CA ALA A 165 -13.30 11.27 -5.46
C ALA A 165 -14.05 11.18 -4.12
N ASP A 166 -13.97 10.03 -3.43
CA ASP A 166 -14.52 9.85 -2.09
C ASP A 166 -13.90 10.81 -1.08
N ARG A 167 -12.56 10.93 -1.08
CA ARG A 167 -11.82 11.85 -0.21
C ARG A 167 -12.11 13.32 -0.53
N GLU A 168 -12.13 13.69 -1.81
CA GLU A 168 -12.44 15.06 -2.25
C GLU A 168 -13.85 15.50 -1.84
N LEU A 169 -14.82 14.59 -1.93
CA LEU A 169 -16.22 14.86 -1.60
C LEU A 169 -16.59 14.59 -0.13
N ASP A 170 -15.61 14.17 0.69
CA ASP A 170 -15.76 13.79 2.11
C ASP A 170 -16.93 12.81 2.36
N LEU A 171 -17.14 11.84 1.46
CA LEU A 171 -18.28 10.91 1.57
C LEU A 171 -18.02 9.75 2.54
N LYS A 172 -16.76 9.44 2.82
CA LYS A 172 -16.30 8.42 3.78
C LYS A 172 -16.92 7.05 3.48
N LEU A 173 -16.83 6.63 2.22
CA LEU A 173 -17.48 5.43 1.71
C LEU A 173 -16.81 4.14 2.22
N GLU A 174 -17.63 3.16 2.59
CA GLU A 174 -17.20 1.79 2.73
C GLU A 174 -17.08 1.11 1.36
N TRP A 175 -15.91 0.55 1.08
CA TRP A 175 -15.62 -0.09 -0.20
C TRP A 175 -16.25 -1.48 -0.33
N VAL A 176 -16.38 -1.95 -1.58
CA VAL A 176 -16.91 -3.28 -1.92
C VAL A 176 -15.84 -4.10 -2.64
N GLU A 177 -15.94 -5.41 -2.51
CA GLU A 177 -15.08 -6.35 -3.24
C GLU A 177 -15.23 -6.21 -4.76
N LEU A 178 -14.11 -6.39 -5.44
CA LEU A 178 -13.90 -6.18 -6.89
C LEU A 178 -14.52 -7.24 -7.78
N ASP A 179 -14.62 -8.47 -7.28
CA ASP A 179 -14.84 -9.66 -8.11
C ASP A 179 -16.09 -9.59 -9.01
N LYS A 180 -17.17 -8.92 -8.56
CA LYS A 180 -18.42 -8.87 -9.33
C LYS A 180 -18.39 -7.88 -10.50
N ASP A 181 -17.44 -6.96 -10.52
CA ASP A 181 -17.32 -5.92 -11.55
C ASP A 181 -16.13 -6.16 -12.50
N LEU A 182 -15.38 -7.24 -12.27
CA LEU A 182 -14.32 -7.69 -13.16
C LEU A 182 -14.75 -8.90 -13.97
N LYS A 183 -14.30 -8.94 -15.22
CA LYS A 183 -14.38 -10.13 -16.07
C LYS A 183 -13.04 -10.31 -16.79
N LEU A 184 -12.63 -11.57 -16.95
CA LEU A 184 -11.55 -11.92 -17.85
C LEU A 184 -12.15 -12.48 -19.14
N SER A 185 -12.14 -11.69 -20.22
CA SER A 185 -12.72 -12.07 -21.51
C SER A 185 -11.62 -12.18 -22.55
N ASN A 186 -11.50 -13.34 -23.20
CA ASN A 186 -10.41 -13.63 -24.15
C ASN A 186 -9.01 -13.32 -23.57
N GLY A 187 -8.83 -13.54 -22.27
CA GLY A 187 -7.57 -13.27 -21.57
C GLY A 187 -7.29 -11.79 -21.32
N LEU A 188 -8.28 -10.91 -21.47
CA LEU A 188 -8.19 -9.47 -21.21
C LEU A 188 -9.05 -9.07 -20.00
N VAL A 189 -8.55 -8.13 -19.20
CA VAL A 189 -9.26 -7.58 -18.04
C VAL A 189 -10.31 -6.58 -18.52
N VAL A 190 -11.55 -6.81 -18.14
CA VAL A 190 -12.68 -5.91 -18.39
C VAL A 190 -13.26 -5.49 -17.04
N PHE A 191 -13.16 -4.20 -16.73
CA PHE A 191 -13.71 -3.60 -15.52
C PHE A 191 -15.00 -2.83 -15.83
N ASN A 192 -16.11 -3.23 -15.20
CA ASN A 192 -17.38 -2.54 -15.30
C ASN A 192 -17.46 -1.40 -14.27
N ARG A 193 -16.91 -0.26 -14.67
CA ARG A 193 -16.85 0.97 -13.87
C ARG A 193 -18.22 1.39 -13.32
N ASP A 194 -19.25 1.40 -14.16
CA ASP A 194 -20.58 1.89 -13.75
C ASP A 194 -21.25 0.94 -12.77
N SER A 195 -21.08 -0.36 -12.96
CA SER A 195 -21.55 -1.38 -12.01
C SER A 195 -20.86 -1.24 -10.66
N PHE A 196 -19.53 -1.08 -10.64
CA PHE A 196 -18.76 -0.87 -9.41
C PHE A 196 -19.20 0.40 -8.67
N LEU A 197 -19.29 1.52 -9.39
CA LEU A 197 -19.76 2.79 -8.84
C LEU A 197 -21.15 2.64 -8.21
N ASN A 198 -22.11 2.04 -8.93
CA ASN A 198 -23.46 1.82 -8.41
C ASN A 198 -23.44 0.93 -7.17
N ARG A 199 -22.62 -0.13 -7.13
CA ARG A 199 -22.50 -1.01 -5.96
C ARG A 199 -21.95 -0.27 -4.74
N VAL A 200 -20.88 0.51 -4.90
CA VAL A 200 -20.29 1.31 -3.81
C VAL A 200 -21.31 2.31 -3.27
N LEU A 201 -21.93 3.11 -4.14
CA LEU A 201 -22.87 4.13 -3.69
C LEU A 201 -24.16 3.54 -3.09
N ASN A 202 -24.66 2.41 -3.62
CA ASN A 202 -25.81 1.73 -3.03
C ASN A 202 -25.48 1.18 -1.64
N LYS A 203 -24.33 0.53 -1.45
CA LYS A 203 -23.89 0.03 -0.12
C LYS A 203 -23.89 1.14 0.93
N ASN A 204 -23.50 2.34 0.53
CA ASN A 204 -23.35 3.49 1.42
C ASN A 204 -24.60 4.40 1.48
N ASN A 205 -25.71 4.04 0.81
CA ASN A 205 -26.90 4.90 0.68
C ASN A 205 -26.60 6.30 0.09
N MET A 206 -25.58 6.42 -0.77
CA MET A 206 -25.09 7.67 -1.36
C MET A 206 -25.49 7.87 -2.83
N MET A 207 -26.48 7.14 -3.34
CA MET A 207 -26.90 7.24 -4.75
C MET A 207 -27.30 8.65 -5.19
N ARG A 208 -27.78 9.50 -4.28
CA ARG A 208 -28.06 10.92 -4.56
C ARG A 208 -26.82 11.72 -5.01
N HIS A 209 -25.62 11.28 -4.61
CA HIS A 209 -24.34 11.91 -4.98
C HIS A 209 -23.74 11.34 -6.27
N LYS A 210 -24.41 10.38 -6.93
CA LYS A 210 -23.88 9.64 -8.09
C LYS A 210 -23.29 10.54 -9.17
N ASN A 211 -23.99 11.59 -9.57
CA ASN A 211 -23.52 12.46 -10.65
C ASN A 211 -22.24 13.21 -10.26
N ALA A 212 -22.23 13.82 -9.07
CA ALA A 212 -21.06 14.54 -8.56
C ALA A 212 -19.85 13.62 -8.38
N PHE A 213 -20.07 12.44 -7.76
CA PHE A 213 -19.03 11.43 -7.57
C PHE A 213 -18.47 10.92 -8.90
N ASN A 214 -19.36 10.63 -9.86
CA ASN A 214 -18.96 10.16 -11.19
C ASN A 214 -18.11 11.19 -11.95
N LEU A 215 -18.47 12.47 -11.85
CA LEU A 215 -17.73 13.56 -12.48
C LEU A 215 -16.36 13.75 -11.85
N SER A 216 -16.27 13.84 -10.52
CA SER A 216 -14.99 13.94 -9.79
C SER A 216 -14.09 12.74 -10.10
N ALA A 217 -14.62 11.52 -10.09
CA ALA A 217 -13.87 10.32 -10.41
C ALA A 217 -13.32 10.29 -11.85
N LEU A 218 -14.01 10.89 -12.83
CA LEU A 218 -13.47 11.02 -14.18
C LEU A 218 -12.33 12.02 -14.24
N VAL A 219 -12.44 13.16 -13.55
CA VAL A 219 -11.36 14.15 -13.45
C VAL A 219 -10.11 13.52 -12.83
N TRP A 220 -10.27 12.79 -11.72
CA TRP A 220 -9.16 12.08 -11.09
C TRP A 220 -8.58 10.99 -11.97
N PHE A 221 -9.43 10.24 -12.67
CA PHE A 221 -8.96 9.21 -13.58
C PHE A 221 -8.03 9.77 -14.66
N GLU A 222 -8.38 10.89 -15.29
CA GLU A 222 -7.54 11.53 -16.30
C GLU A 222 -6.22 12.05 -15.70
N LYS A 223 -6.26 12.73 -14.54
CA LYS A 223 -5.04 13.17 -13.84
C LYS A 223 -4.09 12.01 -13.51
N CYS A 224 -4.65 10.90 -13.06
CA CYS A 224 -3.88 9.71 -12.70
C CYS A 224 -3.22 8.99 -13.90
N LEU A 225 -3.56 9.35 -15.13
CA LEU A 225 -2.92 8.79 -16.33
C LEU A 225 -1.65 9.54 -16.75
N GLU A 226 -1.42 10.74 -16.23
CA GLU A 226 -0.32 11.63 -16.65
C GLU A 226 1.04 11.25 -16.03
N ASP A 227 1.02 10.64 -14.84
CA ASP A 227 2.21 10.31 -14.04
C ASP A 227 2.57 8.80 -14.06
N ASP A 228 3.63 8.43 -13.30
CA ASP A 228 3.89 7.02 -12.98
C ASP A 228 2.64 6.39 -12.37
N ARG A 229 2.10 5.38 -13.05
CA ARG A 229 0.85 4.72 -12.67
C ARG A 229 0.90 4.13 -11.25
N ARG A 230 2.08 3.82 -10.71
CA ARG A 230 2.27 3.34 -9.33
C ARG A 230 1.94 4.41 -8.27
N LEU A 231 1.83 5.68 -8.66
CA LEU A 231 1.32 6.78 -7.85
C LEU A 231 -0.22 6.91 -7.93
N ALA A 232 -0.88 6.06 -8.71
CA ALA A 232 -2.32 6.06 -8.91
C ALA A 232 -2.93 4.65 -8.80
N MET A 233 -2.34 3.80 -7.96
CA MET A 233 -2.81 2.45 -7.67
C MET A 233 -2.82 2.22 -6.17
N ARG A 234 -3.65 1.30 -5.70
CA ARG A 234 -3.65 0.83 -4.30
C ARG A 234 -3.05 -0.58 -4.25
N GLY A 235 -2.15 -0.83 -3.31
CA GLY A 235 -1.46 -2.12 -3.16
C GLY A 235 -2.42 -3.31 -3.03
N HIS A 236 -3.37 -3.24 -2.10
CA HIS A 236 -4.39 -4.28 -1.94
C HIS A 236 -5.26 -4.53 -3.18
N ASP A 237 -5.59 -3.48 -3.95
CA ASP A 237 -6.37 -3.65 -5.18
C ASP A 237 -5.52 -4.32 -6.27
N PHE A 238 -4.22 -4.02 -6.31
CA PHE A 238 -3.26 -4.68 -7.19
C PHE A 238 -3.15 -6.18 -6.88
N VAL A 239 -2.96 -6.54 -5.61
CA VAL A 239 -2.92 -7.95 -5.16
C VAL A 239 -4.23 -8.67 -5.49
N SER A 240 -5.36 -8.02 -5.20
CA SER A 240 -6.69 -8.58 -5.47
C SER A 240 -6.94 -8.80 -6.96
N LEU A 241 -6.50 -7.87 -7.81
CA LEU A 241 -6.62 -8.01 -9.26
C LEU A 241 -5.70 -9.11 -9.82
N LEU A 242 -4.49 -9.27 -9.27
CA LEU A 242 -3.62 -10.42 -9.60
C LEU A 242 -4.32 -11.75 -9.26
N ALA A 243 -4.85 -11.86 -8.05
CA ALA A 243 -5.60 -13.02 -7.59
C ALA A 243 -6.78 -13.34 -8.52
N PHE A 244 -7.54 -12.30 -8.89
CA PHE A 244 -8.65 -12.39 -9.84
C PHE A 244 -8.19 -12.95 -11.20
N VAL A 245 -7.11 -12.39 -11.77
CA VAL A 245 -6.59 -12.83 -13.07
C VAL A 245 -6.14 -14.27 -13.03
N ILE A 246 -5.44 -14.70 -11.99
CA ILE A 246 -4.95 -16.09 -11.86
C ILE A 246 -6.14 -17.07 -11.79
N LYS A 247 -7.13 -16.77 -10.96
CA LYS A 247 -8.34 -17.59 -10.79
C LYS A 247 -9.13 -17.69 -12.10
N ASN A 248 -9.34 -16.57 -12.79
CA ASN A 248 -10.20 -16.52 -13.98
C ASN A 248 -9.46 -16.86 -15.28
N GLY A 249 -8.13 -16.79 -15.27
CA GLY A 249 -7.24 -17.16 -16.39
C GLY A 249 -7.05 -18.67 -16.56
N LYS A 250 -7.75 -19.50 -15.78
CA LYS A 250 -7.52 -20.96 -15.73
C LYS A 250 -6.07 -21.31 -15.37
N GLY A 251 -5.43 -20.45 -14.58
CA GLY A 251 -4.09 -20.69 -14.05
C GLY A 251 -4.10 -21.67 -12.86
N VAL A 252 -2.94 -21.82 -12.22
CA VAL A 252 -2.77 -22.56 -10.98
C VAL A 252 -3.43 -21.78 -9.85
N THR A 253 -4.66 -22.17 -9.49
CA THR A 253 -5.50 -21.44 -8.53
C THR A 253 -4.91 -21.35 -7.13
N ALA A 254 -4.00 -22.24 -6.76
CA ALA A 254 -3.24 -22.17 -5.50
C ALA A 254 -2.39 -20.90 -5.37
N LEU A 255 -2.02 -20.28 -6.49
CA LEU A 255 -1.31 -18.98 -6.52
C LEU A 255 -2.26 -17.79 -6.61
N GLY A 256 -3.57 -18.02 -6.68
CA GLY A 256 -4.60 -17.01 -6.89
C GLY A 256 -5.25 -16.47 -5.61
N SER A 257 -4.63 -16.61 -4.45
CA SER A 257 -5.04 -15.95 -3.21
C SER A 257 -4.14 -14.75 -2.91
N SER A 258 -4.69 -13.72 -2.26
CA SER A 258 -3.91 -12.54 -1.86
C SER A 258 -2.73 -12.93 -0.97
N GLU A 259 -2.95 -13.85 -0.03
CA GLU A 259 -1.90 -14.39 0.84
C GLU A 259 -0.76 -15.05 0.04
N ALA A 260 -1.06 -15.91 -0.94
CA ALA A 260 -0.01 -16.56 -1.74
C ALA A 260 0.80 -15.55 -2.56
N ILE A 261 0.14 -14.49 -3.05
CA ILE A 261 0.78 -13.41 -3.81
C ILE A 261 1.68 -12.58 -2.89
N GLU A 262 1.19 -12.16 -1.73
CA GLU A 262 1.97 -11.42 -0.74
C GLU A 262 3.17 -12.24 -0.25
N ARG A 263 3.01 -13.55 0.00
CA ARG A 263 4.15 -14.42 0.34
C ARG A 263 5.14 -14.56 -0.82
N THR A 264 4.67 -14.50 -2.07
CA THR A 264 5.56 -14.45 -3.24
C THR A 264 6.34 -13.14 -3.27
N PHE A 265 5.72 -12.01 -2.92
CA PHE A 265 6.42 -10.72 -2.80
C PHE A 265 7.51 -10.77 -1.73
N VAL A 266 7.21 -11.33 -0.55
CA VAL A 266 8.22 -11.54 0.51
C VAL A 266 9.39 -12.39 0.01
N LEU A 267 9.12 -13.48 -0.72
CA LEU A 267 10.17 -14.32 -1.29
C LEU A 267 11.06 -13.58 -2.31
N LEU A 268 10.49 -12.61 -3.03
CA LEU A 268 11.18 -11.82 -4.05
C LEU A 268 11.78 -10.51 -3.51
N ALA A 269 11.49 -10.16 -2.25
CA ALA A 269 12.03 -8.97 -1.62
C ALA A 269 13.52 -9.17 -1.36
N THR A 270 14.34 -8.55 -2.22
CA THR A 270 15.80 -8.56 -2.09
C THR A 270 16.31 -7.14 -1.84
N ARG A 271 17.62 -7.00 -1.61
CA ARG A 271 18.29 -5.69 -1.49
C ARG A 271 18.16 -4.78 -2.72
N GLU A 272 17.77 -5.33 -3.87
CA GLU A 272 17.60 -4.59 -5.12
C GLU A 272 16.25 -3.88 -5.20
N LEU A 273 15.33 -4.17 -4.27
CA LEU A 273 14.09 -3.44 -4.15
C LEU A 273 14.42 -2.00 -3.75
N GLU A 274 13.96 -1.02 -4.55
CA GLU A 274 14.32 0.39 -4.41
C GLU A 274 14.13 0.92 -2.97
N ILE A 275 13.13 0.42 -2.23
CA ILE A 275 12.86 0.79 -0.83
C ILE A 275 14.03 0.53 0.12
N TYR A 276 14.87 -0.48 -0.15
CA TYR A 276 16.06 -0.74 0.68
C TYR A 276 17.00 0.47 0.65
N SER A 277 17.20 1.07 -0.52
CA SER A 277 18.05 2.24 -0.68
C SER A 277 17.46 3.49 -0.01
N ASP A 278 16.13 3.63 -0.01
CA ASP A 278 15.44 4.74 0.65
C ASP A 278 15.63 4.70 2.19
N LEU A 279 15.76 3.50 2.75
CA LEU A 279 16.00 3.30 4.18
C LEU A 279 17.48 3.30 4.55
N ALA A 280 18.37 2.96 3.62
CA ALA A 280 19.82 2.82 3.88
C ALA A 280 20.56 4.15 4.19
N ILE A 281 19.88 5.30 4.10
CA ILE A 281 20.44 6.67 4.21
C ILE A 281 20.21 7.28 5.61
#